data_AF-A0AAV8X3F6-F1
#
_entry.id   AF-A0AAV8X3F6-F1
#
_cell.length_a   1.000
_cell.length_b   1.000
_cell.length_c   1.000
_cell.angle_alpha   90.00
_cell.angle_beta   90.00
_cell.angle_gamma   90.00
#
_symmetry.space_group_name_H-M   'P 1'
#
loop_
_entity.id
_entity.type
_entity.pdbx_description
1 polymer ?
#
loop_
_entity_poly.entity_id
_entity_poly.type
_entity_poly.pdbx_seq_one_letter_code
_entity_poly.pdbx_strand_id
1 'polypeptide(L)'
;MQRAHQLDYAKDIVFVDSTASCDASGHSVTFMLTPCAVGAVPLAILITKGQSEDYKAGFILLKSSLQNSFSGQGHPKIFVFRTLYNVFRDILVAIKLVIIFLLQQE
;
A
#
# COMPACT_ATOMS: atom_id res chain seq x y z
N MET A 1 18.79 -9.07 -9.96
CA MET A 1 17.32 -8.88 -9.88
C MET A 1 17.05 -7.50 -9.33
N GLN A 2 16.25 -6.69 -10.03
CA GLN A 2 15.82 -5.36 -9.56
C GLN A 2 14.67 -5.53 -8.54
N ARG A 3 14.67 -4.71 -7.48
CA ARG A 3 13.58 -4.76 -6.48
C ARG A 3 12.37 -3.97 -6.99
N ALA A 4 11.16 -4.39 -6.65
CA ALA A 4 9.92 -3.75 -7.11
C ALA A 4 9.86 -2.24 -6.79
N HIS A 5 10.37 -1.81 -5.64
CA HIS A 5 10.40 -0.38 -5.26
C HIS A 5 11.38 0.47 -6.09
N GLN A 6 12.26 -0.16 -6.87
CA GLN A 6 13.19 0.51 -7.78
C GLN A 6 12.65 0.55 -9.21
N LEU A 7 11.47 -0.03 -9.47
CA LEU A 7 10.81 0.09 -10.76
C LEU A 7 10.30 1.51 -10.94
N ASP A 8 10.44 2.05 -12.15
CA ASP A 8 10.03 3.43 -12.42
C ASP A 8 8.54 3.65 -12.17
N TYR A 9 7.71 2.66 -12.44
CA TYR A 9 6.26 2.71 -12.20
C TYR A 9 5.89 2.85 -10.71
N ALA A 10 6.77 2.43 -9.80
CA ALA A 10 6.49 2.49 -8.36
C ALA A 10 6.37 3.93 -7.86
N LYS A 11 6.94 4.91 -8.57
CA LYS A 11 6.83 6.34 -8.22
C LYS A 11 5.49 6.96 -8.64
N ASP A 12 4.78 6.33 -9.56
CA ASP A 12 3.55 6.89 -10.12
C ASP A 12 2.32 6.34 -9.41
N ILE A 13 2.12 5.02 -9.41
CA ILE A 13 0.89 4.40 -8.90
C ILE A 13 1.22 3.19 -8.03
N VAL A 14 0.55 3.09 -6.89
CA VAL A 14 0.56 1.90 -6.04
C VAL A 14 -0.86 1.47 -5.73
N PHE A 15 -1.17 0.22 -6.04
CA PHE A 15 -2.42 -0.42 -5.66
C PHE A 15 -2.29 -0.96 -4.24
N VAL A 16 -3.31 -0.72 -3.44
CA VAL A 16 -3.40 -1.23 -2.08
C VAL A 16 -4.68 -2.04 -1.96
N ASP A 17 -4.50 -3.34 -1.79
CA ASP A 17 -5.60 -4.29 -1.61
C ASP A 17 -5.51 -4.92 -0.23
N SER A 18 -6.63 -4.96 0.49
CA SER A 18 -6.68 -5.49 1.85
C SER A 18 -7.76 -6.55 1.94
N THR A 19 -7.39 -7.71 2.47
CA THR A 19 -8.30 -8.76 2.89
C THR A 19 -8.28 -8.83 4.40
N ALA A 20 -9.46 -8.87 5.03
CA ALA A 20 -9.61 -8.99 6.48
C ALA A 20 -10.06 -10.41 6.86
N SER A 21 -9.94 -10.76 8.14
CA SER A 21 -10.34 -12.06 8.68
C SER A 21 -9.66 -13.24 7.98
N CYS A 22 -8.37 -13.09 7.71
CA CYS A 22 -7.57 -14.11 7.04
C CYS A 22 -7.27 -15.33 7.92
N ASP A 23 -7.56 -15.27 9.22
CA ASP A 23 -7.43 -16.40 10.14
C ASP A 23 -8.39 -16.30 11.34
N ALA A 24 -8.32 -17.30 12.23
CA ALA A 24 -9.15 -17.41 13.43
C ALA A 24 -8.93 -16.26 14.45
N SER A 25 -7.79 -15.57 14.36
CA SER A 25 -7.46 -14.41 15.18
C SER A 25 -7.87 -13.07 14.55
N GLY A 26 -8.48 -13.09 13.36
CA GLY A 26 -8.96 -11.91 12.68
C GLY A 26 -7.85 -11.04 12.09
N HIS A 27 -6.70 -11.62 11.70
CA HIS A 27 -5.67 -10.84 11.02
C HIS A 27 -6.16 -10.32 9.67
N SER A 28 -5.67 -9.15 9.29
CA SER A 28 -5.83 -8.58 7.97
C SER A 28 -4.50 -8.63 7.23
N VAL A 29 -4.55 -8.99 5.96
CA VAL A 29 -3.39 -8.96 5.06
C VAL A 29 -3.63 -7.87 4.03
N THR A 30 -2.69 -6.96 3.90
CA THR A 30 -2.74 -5.87 2.92
C THR A 30 -1.53 -5.92 2.01
N PHE A 31 -1.81 -6.04 0.71
CA PHE A 31 -0.83 -6.01 -0.35
C PHE A 31 -0.69 -4.59 -0.89
N MET A 32 0.55 -4.13 -1.00
CA MET A 32 0.90 -2.97 -1.80
C MET A 32 1.57 -3.44 -3.07
N LEU A 33 1.04 -3.07 -4.23
CA LEU A 33 1.48 -3.54 -5.53
C LEU A 33 1.84 -2.36 -6.43
N THR A 34 2.94 -2.47 -7.19
CA THR A 34 3.24 -1.54 -8.29
C THR A 34 2.88 -2.21 -9.61
N PRO A 35 2.33 -1.45 -10.60
CA PRO A 35 2.14 -1.99 -11.93
C PRO A 35 3.48 -2.40 -12.57
N CYS A 36 3.41 -3.38 -13.46
CA CYS A 36 4.51 -3.85 -14.30
C CYS A 36 3.96 -4.27 -15.67
N ALA A 37 4.84 -4.60 -16.61
CA ALA A 37 4.46 -4.94 -17.99
C ALA A 37 3.45 -6.10 -18.13
N VAL A 38 3.38 -7.00 -17.14
CA VAL A 38 2.52 -8.20 -17.16
C VAL A 38 1.47 -8.19 -16.03
N GLY A 39 1.18 -7.02 -15.44
CA GLY A 39 0.20 -6.88 -14.36
C GLY A 39 0.73 -6.04 -13.21
N ALA A 40 0.93 -6.65 -12.04
CA ALA A 40 1.44 -5.96 -10.86
C ALA A 40 2.37 -6.86 -10.04
N VAL A 41 3.37 -6.25 -9.39
CA VAL A 41 4.31 -6.95 -8.50
C VAL A 41 4.23 -6.39 -7.08
N PRO A 42 4.41 -7.22 -6.05
CA PRO A 42 4.33 -6.78 -4.67
C PRO A 42 5.50 -5.89 -4.26
N LEU A 43 5.17 -4.73 -3.69
CA LEU A 43 6.09 -3.82 -3.02
C LEU A 43 6.23 -4.16 -1.54
N ALA A 44 5.11 -4.45 -0.88
CA ALA A 44 5.04 -4.73 0.54
C ALA A 44 3.80 -5.55 0.88
N ILE A 45 3.88 -6.28 1.99
CA ILE A 45 2.75 -6.95 2.62
C ILE A 45 2.71 -6.49 4.07
N LEU A 46 1.57 -5.96 4.50
CA LEU A 46 1.30 -5.59 5.87
C LEU A 46 0.37 -6.64 6.46
N ILE A 47 0.78 -7.26 7.56
CA ILE A 47 -0.06 -8.18 8.33
C ILE A 47 -0.39 -7.47 9.63
N THR A 48 -1.67 -7.18 9.84
CA THR A 48 -2.16 -6.43 10.99
C THR A 48 -3.19 -7.24 11.74
N LYS A 49 -3.35 -6.98 13.05
CA LYS A 49 -4.42 -7.60 13.84
C LYS A 49 -5.60 -6.64 13.86
N GLY A 50 -6.57 -6.88 12.98
CA GLY A 50 -7.68 -5.94 12.76
C GLY A 50 -7.32 -4.77 11.85
N GLN A 51 -8.21 -3.78 11.78
CA GLN A 51 -8.23 -2.79 10.70
C GLN A 51 -7.73 -1.37 11.01
N SER A 52 -7.46 -0.95 12.26
CA SER A 52 -7.33 0.51 12.53
C SER A 52 -5.90 1.01 12.82
N GLU A 53 -5.27 0.61 13.92
CA GLU A 53 -4.06 1.30 14.42
C GLU A 53 -2.74 0.75 13.85
N ASP A 54 -2.69 -0.55 13.57
CA ASP A 54 -1.47 -1.25 13.13
C ASP A 54 -0.95 -0.80 11.77
N TYR A 55 -1.82 -0.28 10.90
CA TYR A 55 -1.40 0.14 9.56
C TYR A 55 -0.42 1.31 9.62
N LYS A 56 -0.61 2.29 10.51
CA LYS A 56 0.33 3.42 10.64
C LYS A 56 1.73 2.94 10.98
N ALA A 57 1.83 2.05 11.96
CA ALA A 57 3.09 1.44 12.36
C ALA A 57 3.71 0.65 11.19
N GLY A 58 2.89 -0.13 10.47
CA GLY A 58 3.32 -0.87 9.28
C GLY A 58 3.88 0.03 8.17
N PHE A 59 3.23 1.15 7.84
CA PHE A 59 3.73 2.10 6.85
C PHE A 59 5.01 2.82 7.30
N ILE A 60 5.08 3.22 8.56
CA ILE A 60 6.29 3.85 9.12
C ILE A 60 7.46 2.87 9.03
N LEU A 61 7.24 1.62 9.44
CA LEU A 61 8.24 0.57 9.38
C LEU A 61 8.67 0.31 7.93
N LEU A 62 7.72 0.20 6.99
CA LEU A 62 8.01 0.06 5.57
C LEU A 62 8.87 1.21 5.04
N LYS A 63 8.50 2.46 5.36
CA LYS A 63 9.24 3.65 4.93
C LYS A 63 10.66 3.66 5.52
N SER A 64 10.82 3.28 6.78
CA SER A 64 12.14 3.21 7.42
C SER A 64 13.01 2.06 6.88
N SER A 65 12.39 0.99 6.39
CA SER A 65 13.09 -0.20 5.88
C SER A 65 13.54 -0.06 4.43
N LEU A 66 12.93 0.86 3.66
CA LEU A 66 13.24 1.07 2.25
C LEU A 66 14.00 2.38 2.04
N GLN A 67 15.33 2.29 1.99
CA GLN A 67 16.17 3.41 1.52
C GLN A 67 15.94 3.63 0.02
N ASN A 68 15.76 4.88 -0.42
CA ASN A 68 15.48 5.25 -1.81
C ASN A 68 14.26 4.51 -2.42
N SER A 69 13.16 4.45 -1.66
CA SER A 69 11.90 3.84 -2.12
C SER A 69 11.26 4.58 -3.31
N PHE A 70 10.42 3.86 -4.06
CA PHE A 70 9.62 4.40 -5.18
C PHE A 70 10.46 5.13 -6.23
N SER A 71 11.46 4.45 -6.79
CA SER A 71 12.43 4.99 -7.76
C SER A 71 13.13 6.27 -7.27
N GLY A 72 13.48 6.31 -5.98
CA GLY A 72 14.14 7.46 -5.35
C GLY A 72 13.22 8.63 -5.00
N GLN A 73 11.93 8.59 -5.35
CA GLN A 73 10.97 9.64 -4.98
C GLN A 73 10.58 9.58 -3.49
N GLY A 74 10.74 8.44 -2.83
CA GLY A 74 10.40 8.23 -1.42
C GLY A 74 8.91 8.00 -1.15
N HIS A 75 8.03 8.31 -2.11
CA HIS A 75 6.60 8.02 -2.08
C HIS A 75 6.03 7.92 -3.51
N PRO A 76 4.93 7.17 -3.73
CA PRO A 76 4.23 7.21 -5.00
C PRO A 76 3.40 8.49 -5.14
N LYS A 77 3.00 8.85 -6.37
CA LYS A 77 2.09 9.98 -6.62
C LYS A 77 0.64 9.64 -6.30
N ILE A 78 0.22 8.41 -6.58
CA ILE A 78 -1.16 7.95 -6.42
C ILE A 78 -1.17 6.63 -5.65
N PHE A 79 -2.04 6.55 -4.65
CA PHE A 79 -2.50 5.28 -4.09
C PHE A 79 -3.92 4.98 -4.55
N VAL A 80 -4.15 3.74 -4.98
CA VAL A 80 -5.48 3.23 -5.36
C VAL A 80 -5.88 2.17 -4.35
N PHE A 81 -6.95 2.41 -3.59
CA PHE A 81 -7.45 1.51 -2.55
C PHE A 81 -8.70 0.78 -3.01
N ARG A 82 -8.79 -0.54 -2.75
CA ARG A 82 -9.97 -1.34 -3.11
C ARG A 82 -11.05 -1.36 -2.03
N THR A 83 -10.72 -1.45 -0.73
CA THR A 83 -11.75 -1.87 0.27
C THR A 83 -11.79 -1.10 1.60
N LEU A 84 -10.93 -0.11 1.88
CA LEU A 84 -10.89 0.53 3.22
C LEU A 84 -10.67 2.04 3.20
N TYR A 85 -11.70 2.82 2.89
CA TYR A 85 -11.62 4.30 2.91
C TYR A 85 -11.37 4.86 4.32
N ASN A 86 -12.11 4.40 5.33
CA ASN A 86 -12.13 5.05 6.64
C ASN A 86 -10.83 4.87 7.44
N VAL A 87 -10.18 3.72 7.32
CA VAL A 87 -8.92 3.41 8.01
C VAL A 87 -7.75 4.20 7.43
N PHE A 88 -7.64 4.19 6.10
CA PHE A 88 -6.47 4.75 5.43
C PHE A 88 -6.52 6.27 5.30
N ARG A 89 -7.70 6.89 5.44
CA ARG A 89 -7.87 8.34 5.42
C ARG A 89 -6.98 9.06 6.44
N ASP A 90 -6.95 8.59 7.69
CA ASP A 90 -6.16 9.21 8.77
C ASP A 90 -4.65 8.95 8.65
N ILE A 91 -4.27 7.89 7.94
CA ILE A 91 -2.87 7.58 7.62
C ILE A 91 -2.39 8.47 6.48
N LEU A 92 -3.24 8.72 5.49
CA LEU A 92 -2.87 9.46 4.28
C LEU A 92 -2.72 10.96 4.48
N VAL A 93 -3.50 11.57 5.39
CA VAL A 93 -3.30 12.98 5.78
C VAL A 93 -1.87 13.21 6.30
N ALA A 94 -1.28 12.20 6.95
CA ALA A 94 0.08 12.27 7.47
C ALA A 94 1.17 12.17 6.36
N ILE A 95 0.84 11.65 5.17
CA ILE A 95 1.81 11.34 4.11
C ILE A 95 1.73 12.32 2.92
N LYS A 96 0.77 13.26 2.89
CA LYS A 96 0.55 14.24 1.79
C LYS A 96 0.47 13.57 0.41
N LEU A 97 -0.61 12.82 0.14
CA LEU A 97 -0.81 12.14 -1.14
C LEU A 97 -2.16 12.43 -1.81
N VAL A 98 -2.17 12.34 -3.15
CA VAL A 98 -3.38 12.43 -3.99
C VAL A 98 -4.01 11.04 -4.13
N ILE A 99 -5.33 10.95 -3.93
CA ILE A 99 -6.10 9.69 -3.98
C ILE A 99 -7.01 9.72 -5.20
N ILE A 100 -6.99 8.65 -6.00
CA ILE A 100 -8.00 8.40 -7.04
C ILE A 100 -8.77 7.14 -6.61
N PHE A 101 -10.08 7.27 -6.45
CA PHE A 101 -10.97 6.18 -6.05
C PHE A 101 -11.60 5.56 -7.30
N LEU A 102 -11.37 4.26 -7.52
CA LEU A 102 -12.07 3.48 -8.52
C LEU A 102 -13.09 2.59 -7.81
N LEU A 103 -14.35 3.01 -7.84
CA LEU A 103 -15.49 2.18 -7.47
C LEU A 103 -15.56 0.97 -8.42
N GLN A 104 -15.57 -0.23 -7.88
CA GLN A 104 -16.39 -1.30 -8.46
C GLN A 104 -17.41 -1.73 -7.40
N GLN A 105 -18.61 -1.16 -7.56
CA GLN A 105 -19.86 -1.87 -7.30
C GLN A 105 -19.97 -2.95 -8.39
N GLU A 106 -20.03 -4.21 -7.98
CA GLU A 106 -20.89 -5.27 -8.53
C GLU A 106 -20.85 -6.48 -7.59
#